data_AF-A0A914WUB8-F1
#
_entry.id   AF-A0A914WUB8-F1
#
_cell.length_a   1.000
_cell.length_b   1.000
_cell.length_c   1.000
_cell.angle_alpha   90.00
_cell.angle_beta   90.00
_cell.angle_gamma   90.00
#
_symmetry.space_group_name_H-M   'P 1'
#
loop_
_entity.id
_entity.type
_entity.pdbx_description
1 polymer ?
#
loop_
_entity_poly.entity_id
_entity_poly.type
_entity_poly.pdbx_seq_one_letter_code
_entity_poly.pdbx_strand_id
1 'polypeptide(L)'
;MGSLYRSEEMCLCQLFLQTEAAYACVAELGELGLVQFRDLNPDVNAFQRKFVNEVRRCDEMERKLRFLEKEIKKDAVPMLDTGENPDAPQPREMIDLEATFEKLENELREVNTNEEMLKKNFLELTELKHILRKTQAFFDEATFYRRRLEVHEGRSTTAHSLADDEESLLGPAESAGGQQAEAAMAELAAMPPDQAMNTDTEPLDAALGRGGNMFANFG
;
A
#
# COMPACT_ATOMS: atom_id res chain seq x y z
N MET A 1 27.93 48.96 -5.88
CA MET A 1 26.74 49.81 -6.19
C MET A 1 26.87 50.25 -7.64
N GLY A 2 26.45 49.36 -8.56
CA GLY A 2 26.64 49.51 -10.00
C GLY A 2 25.67 50.47 -10.68
N SER A 3 26.12 51.05 -11.79
CA SER A 3 25.33 51.90 -12.69
C SER A 3 24.40 51.04 -13.53
N LEU A 4 23.09 51.39 -13.62
CA LEU A 4 22.13 50.69 -14.49
C LEU A 4 22.51 50.74 -16.00
N TYR A 5 23.40 51.63 -16.40
CA TYR A 5 23.68 51.92 -17.81
C TYR A 5 24.87 51.14 -18.40
N ARG A 6 25.73 50.53 -17.59
CA ARG A 6 26.86 49.71 -18.07
C ARG A 6 27.20 48.59 -17.09
N SER A 7 27.75 47.51 -17.63
CA SER A 7 28.31 46.39 -16.86
C SER A 7 29.37 46.86 -15.86
N GLU A 8 29.45 46.18 -14.73
CA GLU A 8 30.53 46.40 -13.75
C GLU A 8 31.88 45.95 -14.32
N GLU A 9 32.95 46.58 -13.84
CA GLU A 9 34.31 46.21 -14.24
C GLU A 9 34.67 44.82 -13.73
N MET A 10 35.14 43.96 -14.63
CA MET A 10 35.53 42.58 -14.30
C MET A 10 37.06 42.47 -14.30
N CYS A 11 37.60 41.71 -13.35
CA CYS A 11 39.02 41.37 -13.31
C CYS A 11 39.21 39.85 -13.43
N LEU A 12 40.28 39.44 -14.12
CA LEU A 12 40.69 38.04 -14.18
C LEU A 12 41.79 37.81 -13.15
N CYS A 13 41.52 36.94 -12.18
CA CYS A 13 42.44 36.57 -11.12
C CYS A 13 42.86 35.10 -11.28
N GLN A 14 44.11 34.80 -10.92
CA GLN A 14 44.61 33.43 -10.83
C GLN A 14 44.74 33.03 -9.37
N LEU A 15 44.07 31.95 -8.98
CA LEU A 15 44.05 31.45 -7.62
C LEU A 15 44.94 30.21 -7.49
N PHE A 16 45.87 30.21 -6.54
CA PHE A 16 46.69 29.06 -6.19
C PHE A 16 46.29 28.56 -4.81
N LEU A 17 45.72 27.36 -4.76
CA LEU A 17 45.22 26.75 -3.52
C LEU A 17 46.01 25.48 -3.19
N GLN A 18 46.35 25.33 -1.92
CA GLN A 18 46.86 24.06 -1.39
C GLN A 18 45.68 23.10 -1.17
N THR A 19 45.89 21.81 -1.44
CA THR A 19 44.82 20.80 -1.43
C THR A 19 44.03 20.75 -0.12
N GLU A 20 44.68 20.95 1.03
CA GLU A 20 44.05 20.90 2.35
C GLU A 20 43.14 22.10 2.63
N ALA A 21 43.51 23.28 2.14
CA ALA A 21 42.73 24.52 2.31
C ALA A 21 41.72 24.74 1.16
N ALA A 22 41.87 24.03 0.05
CA ALA A 22 41.09 24.27 -1.16
C ALA A 22 39.58 24.16 -0.92
N TYR A 23 39.14 23.19 -0.12
CA TYR A 23 37.72 23.02 0.19
C TYR A 23 37.14 24.23 0.92
N ALA A 24 37.76 24.65 2.02
CA ALA A 24 37.30 25.78 2.82
C ALA A 24 37.29 27.09 2.00
N CYS A 25 38.36 27.37 1.25
CA CYS A 25 38.41 28.57 0.43
C CYS A 25 37.33 28.57 -0.66
N VAL A 26 37.07 27.44 -1.32
CA VAL A 26 36.04 27.37 -2.36
C VAL A 26 34.64 27.47 -1.77
N ALA A 27 34.42 26.91 -0.57
CA ALA A 27 33.16 27.04 0.16
C ALA A 27 32.86 28.52 0.48
N GLU A 28 33.81 29.24 1.10
CA GLU A 28 33.66 30.67 1.40
C GLU A 28 33.45 31.52 0.14
N LEU A 29 34.19 31.21 -0.95
CA LEU A 29 33.98 31.88 -2.24
C LEU A 29 32.59 31.61 -2.83
N GLY A 30 32.03 30.43 -2.61
CA GLY A 30 30.69 30.04 -3.01
C GLY A 30 29.62 30.81 -2.24
N GLU A 31 29.80 30.96 -0.93
CA GLU A 31 28.90 31.73 -0.05
C GLU A 31 28.90 33.22 -0.38
N LEU A 32 30.05 33.80 -0.75
CA LEU A 32 30.14 35.18 -1.21
C LEU A 32 29.40 35.39 -2.54
N GLY A 33 29.43 34.41 -3.45
CA GLY A 33 28.70 34.47 -4.73
C GLY A 33 29.21 35.51 -5.74
N LEU A 34 30.44 36.01 -5.57
CA LEU A 34 31.02 37.08 -6.40
C LEU A 34 32.01 36.58 -7.47
N VAL A 35 32.28 35.27 -7.52
CA VAL A 35 33.32 34.70 -8.37
C VAL A 35 32.72 33.77 -9.42
N GLN A 36 33.16 33.94 -10.66
CA GLN A 36 32.84 33.02 -11.76
C GLN A 36 34.09 32.20 -12.13
N PHE A 37 34.04 30.89 -11.91
CA PHE A 37 35.11 29.99 -12.31
C PHE A 37 35.10 29.74 -13.82
N ARG A 38 36.29 29.66 -14.41
CA ARG A 38 36.48 29.32 -15.82
C ARG A 38 37.05 27.92 -15.93
N ASP A 39 36.49 27.10 -16.82
CA ASP A 39 36.98 25.73 -17.03
C ASP A 39 38.38 25.78 -17.66
N LEU A 40 39.38 25.30 -16.93
CA LEU A 40 40.76 25.18 -17.40
C LEU A 40 41.00 23.82 -18.11
N ASN A 41 40.11 22.85 -17.95
CA ASN A 41 40.25 21.48 -18.46
C ASN A 41 39.10 21.10 -19.40
N PRO A 42 38.90 21.82 -20.53
CA PRO A 42 37.83 21.51 -21.48
C PRO A 42 38.04 20.18 -22.21
N ASP A 43 39.29 19.77 -22.41
CA ASP A 43 39.64 18.55 -23.16
C ASP A 43 39.53 17.28 -22.30
N VAL A 44 39.35 17.42 -20.98
CA VAL A 44 39.23 16.30 -20.04
C VAL A 44 37.76 15.98 -19.84
N ASN A 45 37.36 14.76 -20.24
CA ASN A 45 36.01 14.26 -20.03
C ASN A 45 35.65 14.24 -18.54
N ALA A 46 34.37 14.48 -18.22
CA ALA A 46 33.84 14.54 -16.87
C ALA A 46 34.31 13.35 -16.00
N PHE A 47 34.28 12.12 -16.52
CA PHE A 47 34.67 10.91 -15.77
C PHE A 47 36.14 10.79 -15.39
N GLN A 48 37.02 11.53 -16.07
CA GLN A 48 38.47 11.50 -15.80
C GLN A 48 38.89 12.64 -14.88
N ARG A 49 37.96 13.51 -14.47
CA ARG A 49 38.24 14.62 -13.56
C ARG A 49 38.49 14.11 -12.15
N LYS A 50 39.26 14.87 -11.38
CA LYS A 50 39.76 14.46 -10.06
C LYS A 50 38.66 14.17 -9.04
N PHE A 51 37.53 14.89 -9.09
CA PHE A 51 36.49 14.89 -8.04
C PHE A 51 35.20 14.15 -8.44
N VAL A 52 35.28 13.19 -9.35
CA VAL A 52 34.09 12.48 -9.88
C VAL A 52 33.41 11.63 -8.82
N ASN A 53 34.19 11.03 -7.92
CA ASN A 53 33.64 10.16 -6.88
C ASN A 53 32.84 10.96 -5.86
N GLU A 54 33.32 12.16 -5.52
CA GLU A 54 32.66 13.10 -4.62
C GLU A 54 31.36 13.62 -5.22
N VAL A 55 31.36 13.97 -6.52
CA VAL A 55 30.12 14.36 -7.22
C VAL A 55 29.10 13.22 -7.22
N ARG A 56 29.53 12.00 -7.55
CA ARG A 56 28.63 10.81 -7.52
C ARG A 56 28.06 10.54 -6.13
N ARG A 57 28.85 10.77 -5.08
CA ARG A 57 28.41 10.63 -3.69
C ARG A 57 27.30 11.63 -3.37
N CYS A 58 27.45 12.88 -3.78
CA CYS A 58 26.40 13.89 -3.64
C CYS A 58 25.15 13.54 -4.44
N ASP A 59 25.29 13.07 -5.68
CA ASP A 59 24.15 12.64 -6.52
C ASP A 59 23.36 11.50 -5.86
N GLU A 60 24.05 10.55 -5.22
CA GLU A 60 23.41 9.44 -4.51
C GLU A 60 22.66 9.94 -3.26
N MET A 61 23.25 10.83 -2.46
CA MET A 61 22.55 11.43 -1.32
C MET A 61 21.32 12.24 -1.77
N GLU A 62 21.44 12.98 -2.88
CA GLU A 62 20.32 13.72 -3.46
C GLU A 62 19.19 12.76 -3.88
N ARG A 63 19.52 11.60 -4.44
CA ARG A 63 18.55 10.54 -4.76
C ARG A 63 17.79 10.09 -3.50
N LYS A 64 18.50 9.87 -2.38
CA LYS A 64 17.89 9.50 -1.09
C LYS A 64 16.95 10.59 -0.59
N LEU A 65 17.38 11.86 -0.62
CA LEU A 65 16.56 13.01 -0.23
C LEU A 65 15.30 13.16 -1.09
N ARG A 66 15.41 12.97 -2.41
CA ARG A 66 14.24 12.98 -3.33
C ARG A 66 13.24 11.86 -3.02
N PHE A 67 13.69 10.71 -2.51
CA PHE A 67 12.79 9.65 -2.05
C PHE A 67 12.07 10.07 -0.77
N LEU A 68 12.80 10.57 0.24
CA LEU A 68 12.20 11.07 1.49
C LEU A 68 11.17 12.18 1.22
N GLU A 69 11.50 13.15 0.37
CA GLU A 69 10.60 14.26 0.01
C GLU A 69 9.28 13.74 -0.59
N LYS A 70 9.33 12.69 -1.41
CA LYS A 70 8.12 12.08 -2.00
C LYS A 70 7.24 11.42 -0.95
N GLU A 71 7.82 10.68 -0.02
CA GLU A 71 7.07 10.04 1.07
C GLU A 71 6.46 11.07 2.03
N ILE A 72 7.20 12.13 2.37
CA ILE A 72 6.69 13.24 3.20
C ILE A 72 5.48 13.92 2.51
N LYS A 73 5.57 14.16 1.20
CA LYS A 73 4.46 14.72 0.40
C LYS A 73 3.26 13.77 0.32
N LYS A 74 3.50 12.47 0.20
CA LYS A 74 2.46 11.43 0.17
C LYS A 74 1.65 11.41 1.48
N ASP A 75 2.32 11.59 2.61
CA ASP A 75 1.69 11.63 3.93
C ASP A 75 1.18 13.03 4.33
N ALA A 76 1.22 14.00 3.40
CA ALA A 76 0.78 15.38 3.56
C ALA A 76 1.41 16.10 4.78
N VAL A 77 2.65 15.75 5.12
CA VAL A 77 3.38 16.40 6.21
C VAL A 77 3.91 17.77 5.71
N PRO A 78 3.62 18.87 6.42
CA PRO A 78 4.05 20.20 6.00
C PRO A 78 5.56 20.33 6.13
N MET A 79 6.26 20.50 5.00
CA MET A 79 7.67 20.88 4.99
C MET A 79 7.78 22.38 5.24
N LEU A 80 8.44 22.76 6.33
CA LEU A 80 8.79 24.15 6.60
C LEU A 80 10.02 24.48 5.76
N ASP A 81 9.86 25.39 4.81
CA ASP A 81 10.99 26.00 4.13
C ASP A 81 11.52 27.13 5.02
N THR A 82 12.73 26.96 5.55
CA THR A 82 13.38 27.95 6.40
C THR A 82 13.82 29.18 5.58
N GLY A 83 13.80 29.12 4.24
CA GLY A 83 14.17 30.23 3.36
C GLY A 83 15.65 30.64 3.40
N GLU A 84 16.40 30.10 4.36
CA GLU A 84 17.85 30.25 4.49
C GLU A 84 18.54 29.00 3.96
N ASN A 85 19.46 29.20 3.02
CA ASN A 85 20.37 28.15 2.61
C ASN A 85 21.40 27.94 3.73
N PRO A 86 21.59 26.70 4.22
CA PRO A 86 22.60 26.43 5.21
C PRO A 86 24.01 26.64 4.63
N ASP A 87 24.95 27.00 5.50
CA ASP A 87 26.37 27.11 5.16
C ASP A 87 26.91 25.77 4.63
N ALA A 88 27.98 25.84 3.84
CA ALA A 88 28.59 24.65 3.25
C ALA A 88 29.11 23.71 4.37
N PRO A 89 28.61 22.47 4.47
CA PRO A 89 28.99 21.54 5.53
C PRO A 89 30.45 21.11 5.37
N GLN A 90 31.10 20.70 6.46
CA GLN A 90 32.47 20.22 6.37
C GLN A 90 32.54 18.83 5.70
N PRO A 91 33.67 18.45 5.07
CA PRO A 91 33.79 17.14 4.41
C PRO A 91 33.57 15.94 5.35
N ARG A 92 33.83 16.10 6.65
CA ARG A 92 33.55 15.09 7.68
C ARG A 92 32.04 14.93 7.92
N GLU A 93 31.34 16.05 8.06
CA GLU A 93 29.89 16.07 8.27
C GLU A 93 29.15 15.46 7.08
N MET A 94 29.69 15.58 5.87
CA MET A 94 29.14 14.92 4.69
C MET A 94 29.14 13.38 4.79
N ILE A 95 30.09 12.79 5.54
CA ILE A 95 30.10 11.34 5.80
C ILE A 95 28.97 10.96 6.77
N ASP A 96 28.81 11.74 7.82
CA ASP A 96 27.76 11.50 8.80
C ASP A 96 26.37 11.69 8.16
N LEU A 97 26.20 12.72 7.33
CA LEU A 97 24.99 12.96 6.55
C LEU A 97 24.66 11.77 5.65
N GLU A 98 25.62 11.24 4.90
CA GLU A 98 25.39 10.08 4.04
C GLU A 98 24.87 8.87 4.85
N ALA A 99 25.50 8.58 6.00
CA ALA A 99 25.08 7.48 6.86
C ALA A 99 23.67 7.71 7.44
N THR A 100 23.34 8.96 7.81
CA THR A 100 22.00 9.28 8.31
C THR A 100 20.94 9.16 7.21
N PHE A 101 21.20 9.63 5.99
CA PHE A 101 20.27 9.50 4.88
C PHE A 101 20.05 8.05 4.47
N GLU A 102 21.09 7.21 4.51
CA GLU A 102 20.96 5.78 4.26
C GLU A 102 20.10 5.08 5.30
N LYS A 103 20.34 5.39 6.58
CA LYS A 103 19.55 4.84 7.68
C LYS A 103 18.08 5.25 7.55
N LEU A 104 17.82 6.53 7.32
CA LEU A 104 16.45 7.06 7.18
C LEU A 104 15.72 6.45 5.97
N GLU A 105 16.40 6.30 4.83
CA GLU A 105 15.81 5.65 3.66
C GLU A 105 15.41 4.20 3.98
N ASN A 106 16.30 3.44 4.61
CA ASN A 106 16.05 2.04 4.95
C ASN A 106 14.90 1.89 5.96
N GLU A 107 14.90 2.69 7.02
CA GLU A 107 13.84 2.71 8.02
C GLU A 107 12.49 3.06 7.37
N LEU A 108 12.44 4.05 6.49
CA LEU A 108 11.21 4.47 5.82
C LEU A 108 10.69 3.41 4.84
N ARG A 109 11.59 2.75 4.10
CA ARG A 109 11.21 1.62 3.24
C ARG A 109 10.63 0.46 4.05
N GLU A 110 11.25 0.13 5.18
CA GLU A 110 10.77 -0.93 6.07
C GLU A 110 9.38 -0.59 6.64
N VAL A 111 9.20 0.63 7.14
CA VAL A 111 7.91 1.11 7.65
C VAL A 111 6.83 1.04 6.57
N ASN A 112 7.13 1.48 5.34
CA ASN A 112 6.20 1.38 4.22
C ASN A 112 5.80 -0.06 3.91
N THR A 113 6.77 -0.99 3.84
CA THR A 113 6.45 -2.41 3.61
C THR A 113 5.62 -3.00 4.74
N ASN A 114 5.90 -2.63 5.99
CA ASN A 114 5.14 -3.07 7.15
C ASN A 114 3.72 -2.50 7.15
N GLU A 115 3.55 -1.24 6.76
CA GLU A 115 2.24 -0.59 6.63
C GLU A 115 1.38 -1.28 5.56
N GLU A 116 1.96 -1.57 4.39
CA GLU A 116 1.27 -2.29 3.32
C GLU A 116 0.84 -3.70 3.73
N MET A 117 1.74 -4.45 4.39
CA MET A 117 1.42 -5.79 4.91
C MET A 117 0.30 -5.73 5.96
N LEU A 118 0.36 -4.76 6.87
CA LEU A 118 -0.65 -4.59 7.91
C LEU A 118 -2.03 -4.24 7.31
N LYS A 119 -2.06 -3.34 6.31
CA LYS A 119 -3.29 -2.99 5.58
C LYS A 119 -3.90 -4.22 4.89
N LYS A 120 -3.09 -5.05 4.23
CA LYS A 120 -3.55 -6.30 3.59
C LYS A 120 -4.15 -7.26 4.60
N ASN A 121 -3.43 -7.57 5.68
CA ASN A 121 -3.92 -8.46 6.74
C ASN A 121 -5.23 -7.95 7.36
N PHE A 122 -5.33 -6.64 7.57
CA PHE A 122 -6.55 -6.03 8.10
C PHE A 122 -7.74 -6.17 7.15
N LEU A 123 -7.53 -5.98 5.84
CA LEU A 123 -8.57 -6.14 4.82
C LEU A 123 -9.05 -7.59 4.73
N GLU A 124 -8.13 -8.55 4.66
CA GLU A 124 -8.46 -9.99 4.64
C GLU A 124 -9.28 -10.41 5.85
N LEU A 125 -8.89 -9.98 7.05
CA LEU A 125 -9.64 -10.27 8.28
C LEU A 125 -11.00 -9.56 8.32
N THR A 126 -11.10 -8.37 7.74
CA THR A 126 -12.35 -7.62 7.65
C THR A 126 -13.32 -8.30 6.69
N GLU A 127 -12.85 -8.78 5.55
CA GLU A 127 -13.63 -9.57 4.59
C GLU A 127 -14.15 -10.86 5.25
N LEU A 128 -13.28 -11.62 5.92
CA LEU A 128 -13.68 -12.83 6.64
C LEU A 128 -14.75 -12.54 7.69
N LYS A 129 -14.59 -11.45 8.46
CA LYS A 129 -15.59 -11.00 9.43
C LYS A 129 -16.92 -10.65 8.78
N HIS A 130 -16.92 -10.05 7.59
CA HIS A 130 -18.16 -9.75 6.85
C HIS A 130 -18.84 -11.02 6.33
N ILE A 131 -18.07 -12.00 5.83
CA ILE A 131 -18.60 -13.29 5.40
C ILE A 131 -19.29 -13.99 6.57
N LEU A 132 -18.61 -14.11 7.72
CA LEU A 132 -19.18 -14.76 8.91
C LEU A 132 -20.47 -14.09 9.40
N ARG A 133 -20.58 -12.77 9.32
CA ARG A 133 -21.80 -12.04 9.70
C ARG A 133 -22.96 -12.30 8.74
N LYS A 134 -22.68 -12.29 7.43
CA LYS A 134 -23.71 -12.53 6.41
C LYS A 134 -24.17 -13.99 6.42
N THR A 135 -23.26 -14.94 6.61
CA THR A 135 -23.63 -16.36 6.72
C THR A 135 -24.47 -16.61 7.97
N GLN A 136 -24.13 -16.02 9.12
CA GLN A 136 -24.97 -16.13 10.32
C GLN A 136 -26.39 -15.61 10.08
N ALA A 137 -26.53 -14.41 9.48
CA ALA A 137 -27.85 -13.86 9.15
C ALA A 137 -28.62 -14.75 8.16
N PHE A 138 -27.94 -15.32 7.17
CA PHE A 138 -28.54 -16.27 6.23
C PHE A 138 -29.07 -17.53 6.93
N PHE A 139 -28.29 -18.11 7.85
CA PHE A 139 -28.73 -19.28 8.63
C PHE A 139 -29.88 -18.93 9.58
N ASP A 140 -29.87 -17.76 10.20
CA ASP A 140 -30.96 -17.28 11.05
C ASP A 140 -32.27 -17.08 10.25
N GLU A 141 -32.19 -16.59 9.02
CA GLU A 141 -33.36 -16.45 8.14
C GLU A 141 -33.87 -17.80 7.63
N ALA A 142 -32.96 -18.70 7.22
CA ALA A 142 -33.31 -20.04 6.78
C ALA A 142 -33.98 -20.87 7.89
N THR A 143 -33.52 -20.73 9.14
CA THR A 143 -34.17 -21.37 10.30
C THR A 143 -35.54 -20.78 10.59
N PHE A 144 -35.73 -19.47 10.37
CA PHE A 144 -37.05 -18.83 10.48
C PHE A 144 -38.04 -19.36 9.44
N TYR A 145 -37.63 -19.49 8.16
CA TYR A 145 -38.48 -20.08 7.12
C TYR A 145 -38.81 -21.56 7.39
N ARG A 146 -37.83 -22.35 7.85
CA ARG A 146 -38.05 -23.77 8.21
C ARG A 146 -39.08 -23.90 9.34
N ARG A 147 -38.95 -23.11 10.40
CA ARG A 147 -39.92 -23.06 11.51
C ARG A 147 -41.31 -22.62 11.03
N ARG A 148 -41.40 -21.74 10.03
CA ARG A 148 -42.68 -21.27 9.48
C ARG A 148 -43.37 -22.32 8.60
N LEU A 149 -42.62 -23.18 7.92
CA LEU A 149 -43.14 -24.32 7.16
C LEU A 149 -43.64 -25.43 8.08
N GLU A 150 -42.95 -25.69 9.21
CA GLU A 150 -43.39 -26.67 10.22
C GLU A 150 -44.71 -26.30 10.91
N VAL A 151 -45.03 -25.00 11.03
CA VAL A 151 -46.32 -24.55 11.61
C VAL A 151 -47.50 -24.76 10.66
N HIS A 152 -47.26 -24.93 9.35
CA HIS A 152 -48.33 -25.13 8.36
C HIS A 152 -48.73 -26.61 8.16
N GLU A 153 -47.92 -27.57 8.62
CA GLU A 153 -48.28 -29.00 8.65
C GLU A 153 -49.00 -29.43 9.95
N GLY A 154 -49.08 -28.57 10.96
CA GLY A 154 -49.68 -28.88 12.27
C GLY A 154 -51.22 -28.86 12.34
N ARG A 155 -51.94 -28.90 11.21
CA ARG A 155 -53.42 -28.84 11.23
C ARG A 155 -54.08 -29.80 10.25
N SER A 156 -53.86 -31.11 10.42
CA SER A 156 -54.88 -32.11 10.09
C SER A 156 -54.78 -33.33 11.01
N THR A 157 -55.87 -33.57 11.72
CA THR A 157 -56.21 -34.70 12.61
C THR A 157 -56.05 -36.05 11.90
N THR A 158 -55.63 -37.17 12.51
CA THR A 158 -56.32 -37.96 13.55
C THR A 158 -55.43 -39.09 14.09
N ALA A 159 -55.72 -39.51 15.32
CA ALA A 159 -55.13 -40.58 16.12
C ALA A 159 -54.74 -41.90 15.42
N HIS A 160 -53.58 -42.46 15.81
CA HIS A 160 -53.49 -43.87 16.21
C HIS A 160 -52.32 -44.13 17.17
N SER A 161 -52.53 -45.05 18.11
CA SER A 161 -51.85 -45.29 19.37
C SER A 161 -50.50 -46.00 19.31
N LEU A 162 -49.66 -45.66 20.29
CA LEU A 162 -48.55 -46.38 20.94
C LEU A 162 -48.52 -47.91 20.73
N ALA A 163 -47.37 -48.45 20.30
CA ALA A 163 -46.36 -49.09 21.18
C ALA A 163 -45.32 -49.87 20.35
N ASP A 164 -44.12 -49.96 20.92
CA ASP A 164 -43.02 -50.90 20.63
C ASP A 164 -42.20 -50.67 19.34
N ASP A 165 -41.04 -50.04 19.49
CA ASP A 165 -39.76 -50.78 19.52
C ASP A 165 -38.59 -49.79 19.74
N GLU A 166 -37.89 -49.97 20.87
CA GLU A 166 -36.55 -49.44 21.09
C GLU A 166 -35.58 -50.18 20.16
N GLU A 167 -35.09 -49.54 19.09
CA GLU A 167 -33.73 -49.81 18.61
C GLU A 167 -33.18 -48.70 17.69
N SER A 168 -31.98 -48.23 18.05
CA SER A 168 -30.99 -47.65 17.15
C SER A 168 -31.32 -46.33 16.42
N LEU A 169 -30.95 -45.20 17.03
CA LEU A 169 -30.84 -43.91 16.33
C LEU A 169 -29.42 -43.33 16.45
N LEU A 170 -28.44 -44.16 16.09
CA LEU A 170 -27.12 -43.75 15.61
C LEU A 170 -26.89 -44.46 14.28
N GLY A 171 -27.42 -43.89 13.21
CA GLY A 171 -27.26 -44.34 11.82
C GLY A 171 -27.60 -43.19 10.86
N PRO A 172 -26.88 -43.06 9.72
CA PRO A 172 -26.68 -41.79 9.04
C PRO A 172 -27.90 -41.40 8.21
N ALA A 173 -28.49 -40.25 8.50
CA ALA A 173 -29.37 -39.59 7.56
C ALA A 173 -28.50 -38.89 6.50
N GLU A 174 -27.99 -39.68 5.54
CA GLU A 174 -27.57 -39.19 4.23
C GLU A 174 -28.80 -38.64 3.51
N SER A 175 -29.18 -37.41 3.86
CA SER A 175 -30.08 -36.62 3.04
C SER A 175 -29.23 -35.95 1.96
N ALA A 176 -29.41 -36.38 0.72
CA ALA A 176 -28.72 -35.87 -0.46
C ALA A 176 -28.79 -34.32 -0.63
N GLY A 177 -29.71 -33.65 0.09
CA GLY A 177 -29.78 -32.19 0.15
C GLY A 177 -28.73 -31.51 1.04
N GLY A 178 -28.16 -32.21 2.03
CA GLY A 178 -27.11 -31.66 2.90
C GLY A 178 -25.76 -31.54 2.20
N GLN A 179 -25.37 -32.57 1.45
CA GLN A 179 -24.12 -32.57 0.68
C GLN A 179 -24.18 -31.64 -0.54
N GLN A 180 -25.34 -31.44 -1.16
CA GLN A 180 -25.49 -30.45 -2.25
C GLN A 180 -25.43 -29.01 -1.74
N ALA A 181 -25.98 -28.73 -0.55
CA ALA A 181 -25.86 -27.42 0.08
C ALA A 181 -24.43 -27.13 0.55
N GLU A 182 -23.74 -28.13 1.10
CA GLU A 182 -22.34 -28.00 1.53
C GLU A 182 -21.39 -27.82 0.34
N ALA A 183 -21.61 -28.53 -0.77
CA ALA A 183 -20.85 -28.37 -2.02
C ALA A 183 -21.08 -26.99 -2.67
N ALA A 184 -22.32 -26.51 -2.73
CA ALA A 184 -22.62 -25.18 -3.26
C ALA A 184 -22.02 -24.05 -2.39
N MET A 185 -21.94 -24.25 -1.08
CA MET A 185 -21.28 -23.31 -0.16
C MET A 185 -19.76 -23.31 -0.30
N ALA A 186 -19.14 -24.47 -0.55
CA ALA A 186 -17.71 -24.55 -0.84
C ALA A 186 -17.36 -23.89 -2.19
N GLU A 187 -18.25 -23.96 -3.17
CA GLU A 187 -18.07 -23.37 -4.51
C GLU A 187 -18.23 -21.83 -4.50
N LEU A 188 -19.21 -21.31 -3.73
CA LEU A 188 -19.40 -19.86 -3.55
C LEU A 188 -18.31 -19.20 -2.69
N ALA A 189 -17.72 -19.94 -1.74
CA ALA A 189 -16.61 -19.44 -0.92
C ALA A 189 -15.26 -19.40 -1.68
N ALA A 190 -15.16 -20.06 -2.84
CA ALA A 190 -13.93 -20.19 -3.63
C ALA A 190 -13.83 -19.27 -4.85
N MET A 191 -14.83 -18.40 -5.12
CA MET A 191 -14.83 -17.52 -6.30
C MET A 191 -14.10 -16.18 -6.09
N PRO A 192 -13.22 -15.76 -7.03
CA PRO A 192 -12.62 -14.43 -7.00
C PRO A 192 -13.65 -13.32 -7.31
N PRO A 193 -13.48 -12.12 -6.73
CA PRO A 193 -14.54 -11.08 -6.66
C PRO A 193 -15.01 -10.54 -8.02
N ASP A 194 -14.21 -10.65 -9.08
CA ASP A 194 -14.55 -10.11 -10.41
C ASP A 194 -15.51 -10.99 -11.23
N GLN A 195 -15.83 -12.21 -10.78
CA GLN A 195 -16.78 -13.10 -11.49
C GLN A 195 -18.19 -13.14 -10.89
N ALA A 196 -18.40 -12.57 -9.69
CA ALA A 196 -19.70 -12.61 -9.01
C ALA A 196 -20.73 -11.59 -9.52
N MET A 197 -20.35 -10.64 -10.40
CA MET A 197 -21.28 -9.65 -10.95
C MET A 197 -21.98 -10.06 -12.24
N ASN A 198 -21.59 -11.17 -12.90
CA ASN A 198 -22.07 -11.51 -14.25
C ASN A 198 -22.56 -12.96 -14.43
N THR A 199 -22.68 -13.75 -13.37
CA THR A 199 -23.24 -15.10 -13.49
C THR A 199 -24.73 -15.07 -13.22
N ASP A 200 -25.50 -15.15 -14.31
CA ASP A 200 -26.94 -15.34 -14.33
C ASP A 200 -27.36 -16.41 -13.32
N THR A 201 -28.40 -16.11 -12.54
CA THR A 201 -29.00 -16.94 -11.48
C THR A 201 -29.64 -18.24 -11.98
N GLU A 202 -29.45 -18.61 -13.26
CA GLU A 202 -30.06 -19.78 -13.89
C GLU A 202 -29.66 -21.16 -13.31
N PRO A 203 -28.44 -21.42 -12.78
CA PRO A 203 -28.12 -22.75 -12.26
C PRO A 203 -28.77 -23.03 -10.89
N LEU A 204 -29.22 -21.99 -10.16
CA LEU A 204 -29.92 -22.14 -8.87
C LEU A 204 -31.41 -22.51 -9.05
N ASP A 205 -32.05 -22.02 -10.10
CA ASP A 205 -33.46 -22.34 -10.41
C ASP A 205 -33.64 -23.80 -10.89
N ALA A 206 -32.63 -24.37 -11.55
CA ALA A 206 -32.66 -25.76 -12.00
C ALA A 206 -32.52 -26.78 -10.84
N ALA A 207 -31.83 -26.40 -9.75
CA ALA A 207 -31.60 -27.28 -8.61
C ALA A 207 -32.82 -27.37 -7.66
N LEU A 208 -33.69 -26.36 -7.63
CA LEU A 208 -34.81 -26.28 -6.67
C LEU A 208 -36.18 -26.68 -7.22
N GLY A 209 -36.28 -27.08 -8.50
CA GLY A 209 -37.47 -27.76 -9.02
C GLY A 209 -38.80 -27.03 -8.80
N ARG A 210 -38.81 -25.69 -8.78
CA ARG A 210 -40.03 -24.87 -8.69
C ARG A 210 -39.91 -23.66 -9.61
N GLY A 211 -40.57 -23.73 -10.77
CA GLY A 211 -40.84 -22.54 -11.57
C GLY A 211 -41.69 -21.55 -10.76
N GLY A 212 -41.14 -20.38 -10.49
CA GLY A 212 -41.89 -19.31 -9.82
C GLY A 212 -41.02 -18.15 -9.36
N ASN A 213 -40.90 -17.13 -10.22
CA ASN A 213 -40.52 -15.74 -9.95
C ASN A 213 -39.99 -15.43 -8.53
N MET A 214 -38.67 -15.33 -8.37
CA MET A 214 -38.09 -14.45 -7.36
C MET A 214 -37.48 -13.23 -8.03
N PHE A 215 -38.13 -12.08 -7.79
CA PHE A 215 -37.57 -10.77 -8.08
C PHE A 215 -36.27 -10.59 -7.30
N ALA A 216 -35.18 -10.34 -8.03
CA ALA A 216 -33.95 -9.82 -7.45
C ALA A 216 -34.23 -8.43 -6.87
N ASN A 217 -34.35 -8.34 -5.54
CA ASN A 217 -34.31 -7.06 -4.84
C ASN A 217 -32.87 -6.79 -4.43
N PHE A 218 -32.18 -5.98 -5.26
CA PHE A 218 -31.04 -5.20 -4.81
C PHE A 218 -31.57 -3.86 -4.25
N GLY A 219 -31.30 -3.64 -2.97
CA GLY A 219 -31.51 -2.39 -2.23
C GLY A 219 -30.59 -2.36 -1.03
#